data_AF-A0A0C2C339-F1
#
_entry.id   AF-A0A0C2C339-F1
#
_cell.length_a   1.000
_cell.length_b   1.000
_cell.length_c   1.000
_cell.angle_alpha   90.00
_cell.angle_beta   90.00
_cell.angle_gamma   90.00
#
_symmetry.space_group_name_H-M   'P 1'
#
loop_
_entity.id
_entity.type
_entity.pdbx_description
1 polymer ?
#
loop_
_entity_poly.entity_id
_entity_poly.type
_entity_poly.pdbx_seq_one_letter_code
_entity_poly.pdbx_strand_id
1 'polypeptide(L)'
;MKILRCLVSGFFSQAARYHYTGKYVTVKEEFPFNVYKGSVIMYKKDYPKWVIFTEAMQDSIRDISVIEPHWLYELAPHYYEFGT
;
A
#
# COMPACT_ATOMS: atom_id res chain seq x y z
N MET A 1 -15.03 -11.44 -0.81
CA MET A 1 -14.03 -10.41 -0.46
C MET A 1 -13.84 -10.33 1.07
N LYS A 2 -13.32 -11.38 1.73
CA LYS A 2 -13.02 -11.35 3.18
C LYS A 2 -11.51 -11.28 3.48
N ILE A 3 -10.68 -11.86 2.60
CA ILE A 3 -9.23 -12.00 2.81
C ILE A 3 -8.51 -10.64 2.74
N LEU A 4 -8.75 -9.82 1.72
CA LEU A 4 -8.07 -8.52 1.59
C LEU A 4 -8.39 -7.57 2.74
N ARG A 5 -9.66 -7.52 3.19
CA ARG A 5 -10.03 -6.70 4.37
C ARG A 5 -9.36 -7.22 5.64
N CYS A 6 -9.19 -8.54 5.78
CA CYS A 6 -8.39 -9.12 6.87
C CYS A 6 -6.92 -8.66 6.79
N LEU A 7 -6.30 -8.74 5.61
CA LEU A 7 -4.93 -8.24 5.42
C LEU A 7 -4.82 -6.74 5.75
N VAL A 8 -5.78 -5.92 5.31
CA VAL A 8 -5.82 -4.49 5.65
C VAL A 8 -5.90 -4.29 7.15
N SER A 9 -6.73 -5.05 7.88
CA SER A 9 -6.81 -4.92 9.34
C SER A 9 -5.52 -5.26 10.08
N GLY A 10 -4.64 -6.08 9.49
CA GLY A 10 -3.33 -6.40 10.07
C GLY A 10 -2.19 -5.49 9.58
N PHE A 11 -2.24 -5.03 8.33
CA PHE A 11 -1.18 -4.29 7.65
C PHE A 11 -1.59 -2.85 7.31
N PHE A 12 -2.57 -2.28 8.02
CA PHE A 12 -3.12 -0.96 7.72
C PHE A 12 -2.07 0.16 7.74
N SER A 13 -0.99 0.05 8.52
CA SER A 13 0.11 1.03 8.54
C SER A 13 1.04 0.92 7.33
N GLN A 14 1.03 -0.22 6.63
CA GLN A 14 1.85 -0.51 5.45
C GLN A 14 1.07 -0.25 4.16
N ALA A 15 0.36 0.88 4.12
CA ALA A 15 -0.37 1.32 2.93
C ALA A 15 0.49 2.28 2.10
N ALA A 16 0.38 2.15 0.78
CA ALA A 16 1.05 3.05 -0.15
C ALA A 16 0.17 3.40 -1.36
N ARG A 17 0.41 4.57 -1.94
CA ARG A 17 -0.25 5.06 -3.15
C ARG A 17 0.74 5.17 -4.30
N TYR A 18 0.30 4.84 -5.51
CA TYR A 18 1.11 5.07 -6.71
C TYR A 18 1.19 6.57 -7.00
N HIS A 19 2.42 7.07 -7.09
CA HIS A 19 2.73 8.48 -7.25
C HIS A 19 3.12 8.82 -8.69
N TYR A 20 2.97 10.09 -9.10
CA TYR A 20 3.31 10.53 -10.46
C TYR A 20 4.79 10.34 -10.82
N THR A 21 5.65 10.19 -9.82
CA THR A 21 7.09 9.89 -9.99
C THR A 21 7.36 8.43 -10.38
N GLY A 22 6.33 7.58 -10.46
CA GLY A 22 6.46 6.16 -10.78
C GLY A 22 6.84 5.27 -9.58
N LYS A 23 6.80 5.81 -8.37
CA LYS A 23 7.07 5.09 -7.11
C LYS A 23 5.80 4.91 -6.29
N TYR A 24 5.81 3.94 -5.39
CA TYR A 24 4.79 3.83 -4.35
C TYR A 24 5.22 4.67 -3.15
N VAL A 25 4.34 5.51 -2.64
CA VAL A 25 4.62 6.42 -1.52
C VAL A 25 3.73 6.03 -0.35
N THR A 26 4.31 5.83 0.84
CA THR A 26 3.52 5.46 2.03
C THR A 26 2.50 6.54 2.36
N VAL A 27 1.32 6.12 2.83
CA VAL A 27 0.20 7.05 3.04
C VAL A 27 0.47 8.02 4.18
N LYS A 28 1.13 7.58 5.25
CA LYS A 28 1.33 8.39 6.46
C LYS A 28 2.65 9.16 6.46
N GLU A 29 3.77 8.51 6.16
CA GLU A 29 5.10 9.18 6.21
C GLU A 29 5.51 9.80 4.87
N GLU A 30 4.72 9.64 3.82
CA GLU A 30 5.08 10.03 2.45
C GLU A 30 6.44 9.48 1.99
N PHE A 31 6.82 8.30 2.47
CA PHE A 31 8.11 7.70 2.16
C PHE A 31 8.06 6.96 0.81
N PRO A 32 8.98 7.24 -0.14
CA PRO A 32 8.96 6.65 -1.47
C PRO A 32 9.68 5.31 -1.53
N PHE A 33 9.01 4.29 -2.09
CA PHE A 33 9.52 2.96 -2.36
C PHE A 33 9.44 2.59 -3.85
N ASN A 34 10.44 1.83 -4.31
CA ASN A 34 10.31 1.07 -5.55
C ASN A 34 9.48 -0.20 -5.31
N VAL A 35 8.97 -0.79 -6.37
CA VAL A 35 8.49 -2.17 -6.28
C VAL A 35 9.64 -3.13 -6.48
N TYR A 36 9.66 -4.21 -5.71
CA TYR A 36 10.61 -5.30 -5.93
C TYR A 36 10.52 -5.89 -7.35
N LYS A 37 11.69 -6.06 -7.99
CA LYS A 37 11.84 -6.48 -9.39
C LYS A 37 11.07 -7.75 -9.81
N GLY A 38 10.86 -8.67 -8.88
CA GLY A 38 10.14 -9.93 -9.13
C GLY A 38 8.62 -9.86 -8.89
N SER A 39 8.07 -8.69 -8.54
CA SER A 39 6.64 -8.56 -8.25
C SER A 39 5.80 -8.56 -9.54
N VAL A 40 4.67 -9.27 -9.52
CA VAL A 40 3.73 -9.36 -10.65
C VAL A 40 3.25 -7.99 -11.13
N ILE A 41 3.14 -7.02 -10.21
CA ILE A 41 2.68 -5.66 -10.51
C ILE A 41 3.59 -4.93 -11.51
N MET A 42 4.88 -5.31 -11.62
CA MET A 42 5.82 -4.70 -12.57
C MET A 42 5.54 -5.05 -14.02
N TYR A 43 4.78 -6.12 -14.26
CA TYR A 43 4.38 -6.55 -15.59
C TYR A 43 2.98 -6.05 -15.96
N LYS A 44 2.34 -5.23 -15.10
CA LYS A 44 1.06 -4.62 -15.41
C LYS A 44 1.24 -3.40 -16.32
N LYS A 45 0.31 -3.24 -17.25
CA LYS A 45 0.19 -2.04 -18.09
C LYS A 45 -0.16 -0.81 -17.24
N ASP A 46 -1.09 -0.99 -16.31
CA ASP A 46 -1.56 0.05 -15.40
C ASP A 46 -1.22 -0.32 -13.95
N TYR A 47 -0.52 0.59 -13.27
CA TYR A 47 -0.16 0.41 -11.86
C TYR A 47 -1.37 0.73 -10.97
N PRO A 48 -1.77 -0.18 -10.07
CA PRO A 48 -2.91 0.05 -9.19
C PRO A 48 -2.58 1.18 -8.22
N LYS A 49 -3.55 2.08 -8.02
CA LYS A 49 -3.35 3.33 -7.29
C LYS A 49 -3.13 3.13 -5.80
N TRP A 50 -3.75 2.13 -5.19
CA TRP A 50 -3.72 1.90 -3.75
C TRP A 50 -3.36 0.45 -3.44
N VAL A 51 -2.38 0.29 -2.56
CA VAL A 51 -1.87 -1.03 -2.18
C VAL A 51 -1.51 -1.07 -0.70
N ILE A 52 -1.48 -2.28 -0.17
CA ILE A 52 -0.71 -2.61 1.04
C ILE A 52 0.48 -3.48 0.66
N PHE A 53 1.51 -3.46 1.49
CA PHE A 53 2.66 -4.37 1.42
C PHE A 53 2.87 -5.03 2.78
N THR A 54 3.62 -6.14 2.83
CA THR A 54 3.94 -6.82 4.10
C THR A 54 5.42 -6.79 4.46
N GLU A 55 6.30 -6.51 3.48
CA GLU A 55 7.74 -6.40 3.69
C GLU A 55 8.28 -5.13 3.02
N ALA A 56 9.01 -4.33 3.80
CA ALA A 56 9.79 -3.20 3.32
C ALA A 56 11.29 -3.54 3.39
N MET A 57 11.95 -3.47 2.24
CA MET A 57 13.41 -3.54 2.11
C MET A 57 13.99 -2.12 2.09
N GLN A 58 15.32 -2.01 1.98
CA GLN A 58 16.03 -0.73 1.97
C GLN A 58 15.49 0.28 0.93
N ASP A 59 15.09 -0.18 -0.25
CA ASP A 59 14.65 0.68 -1.36
C ASP A 59 13.35 0.21 -2.05
N SER A 60 12.76 -0.89 -1.58
CA SER A 60 11.66 -1.56 -2.28
C SER A 60 10.67 -2.26 -1.35
N ILE A 61 9.44 -2.43 -1.83
CA ILE A 61 8.36 -3.17 -1.14
C ILE A 61 8.04 -4.49 -1.84
N ARG A 62 7.63 -5.49 -1.06
CA ARG A 62 7.25 -6.84 -1.51
C ARG A 62 5.86 -7.25 -1.01
N ASP A 63 5.34 -8.33 -1.58
CA ASP A 63 4.06 -8.95 -1.21
C ASP A 63 2.89 -7.95 -1.22
N ILE A 64 2.71 -7.37 -2.40
CA ILE A 64 1.79 -6.25 -2.61
C ILE A 64 0.39 -6.76 -2.90
N SER A 65 -0.59 -6.24 -2.17
CA SER A 65 -2.02 -6.49 -2.41
C SER A 65 -2.74 -5.19 -2.74
N VAL A 66 -3.57 -5.22 -3.80
CA VAL A 66 -4.40 -4.07 -4.19
C VAL A 66 -5.57 -3.94 -3.20
N ILE A 67 -5.82 -2.71 -2.76
CA ILE A 67 -6.87 -2.41 -1.78
C ILE A 67 -7.71 -1.21 -2.24
N GLU A 68 -8.89 -1.09 -1.66
CA GLU A 68 -9.67 0.15 -1.73
C GLU A 68 -9.27 1.09 -0.58
N PRO A 69 -9.03 2.38 -0.84
CA PRO A 69 -8.54 3.31 0.18
C PRO A 69 -9.52 3.50 1.34
N HIS A 70 -10.83 3.41 1.10
CA HIS A 70 -11.83 3.57 2.15
C HIS A 70 -11.72 2.50 3.25
N TRP A 71 -11.16 1.31 2.95
CA TRP A 71 -10.94 0.26 3.95
C TRP A 71 -9.94 0.67 5.04
N LEU A 72 -9.01 1.57 4.74
CA LEU A 72 -8.05 2.05 5.73
C LEU A 72 -8.74 2.85 6.84
N TYR A 73 -9.65 3.75 6.45
CA TYR A 73 -10.46 4.53 7.38
C TYR A 73 -11.47 3.65 8.13
N GLU A 74 -12.08 2.70 7.44
CA GLU A 74 -13.11 1.83 8.01
C GLU A 74 -12.54 0.81 9.02
N LEU A 75 -11.33 0.29 8.76
CA LEU A 75 -10.72 -0.79 9.56
C LEU A 75 -9.65 -0.29 10.54
N ALA A 76 -9.04 0.86 10.29
CA ALA A 76 -8.06 1.47 11.17
C ALA A 76 -8.32 2.98 11.39
N PRO A 77 -9.54 3.36 11.84
CA PRO A 77 -9.90 4.78 12.02
C PRO A 77 -8.93 5.50 12.97
N HIS A 78 -8.54 4.85 14.06
CA HIS A 78 -7.58 5.36 15.04
C HIS A 78 -6.21 5.76 14.45
N TYR A 79 -5.80 5.17 13.31
CA TYR A 79 -4.53 5.48 12.65
C TYR A 79 -4.66 6.57 11.58
N TYR A 80 -5.83 6.68 10.96
CA TYR A 80 -6.11 7.52 9.78
C TYR A 80 -6.98 8.76 10.05
N GLU A 81 -7.70 8.84 11.17
CA GLU A 81 -8.54 9.99 11.54
C GLU A 81 -7.77 11.15 12.20
N PHE A 82 -6.58 10.89 12.77
CA PHE A 82 -5.74 11.89 13.45
C PHE A 82 -4.55 12.34 12.58
N GLY A 83 -4.82 13.05 11.49
CA GLY A 83 -3.76 13.57 10.63
C GLY A 83 -4.22 14.14 9.28
N THR A 84 -5.30 14.94 9.28
CA THR A 84 -5.55 15.91 8.19
C THR A 84 -5.07 17.28 8.62
#